data_AF-L0JT07-F1
#
_entry.id   AF-L0JT07-F1
#
_cell.length_a   1.000
_cell.length_b   1.000
_cell.length_c   1.000
_cell.angle_alpha   90.00
_cell.angle_beta   90.00
_cell.angle_gamma   90.00
#
_symmetry.space_group_name_H-M   'P 1'
#
loop_
_entity.id
_entity.type
_entity.pdbx_description
1 polymer ?
#
loop_
_entity_poly.entity_id
_entity_poly.type
_entity_poly.pdbx_seq_one_letter_code
_entity_poly.pdbx_strand_id
1 'polypeptide(L)'
;MTSTPMTSARTTVGTILDRVRAWSRWFLGVVARKQTYANIAYLLLSFPLGIGYFTVLVTGAAIPIGLGFAVVDMAMTEPIALLIAGIPLSLVLVCIGGPLVAGVLFASIELTALERLLATRLLGADVRTSEPASTIRERARRLVFDRGTWKGVGYLFSKFVLGLCSFIAVIMGFAFTYALVAAPLHYRNQLVGIHIGDPIEIVPELTYQHEDWAVDLTSPIPLSITDGELVSVYVDALPSALVVSAVGVLVGLVVLHLLNAVAWLLARYTELVLDGTQPSVFSEPPTE
;
A
#
# COMPACT_ATOMS: atom_id res chain seq x y z
N MET A 1 -10.95 68.90 -11.58
CA MET A 1 -10.26 68.46 -10.35
C MET A 1 -10.58 66.98 -10.14
N THR A 2 -9.62 66.13 -10.47
CA THR A 2 -9.69 64.67 -10.43
C THR A 2 -8.91 64.17 -9.22
N SER A 3 -9.62 63.70 -8.18
CA SER A 3 -9.02 63.12 -6.99
C SER A 3 -9.13 61.58 -7.00
N THR A 4 -7.98 60.96 -7.28
CA THR A 4 -7.40 59.76 -6.64
C THR A 4 -8.14 58.41 -6.60
N PRO A 5 -7.59 57.37 -7.27
CA PRO A 5 -7.83 55.96 -6.98
C PRO A 5 -6.71 55.42 -6.07
N MET A 6 -6.81 55.58 -4.73
CA MET A 6 -5.81 55.01 -3.80
C MET A 6 -6.37 54.01 -2.78
N THR A 7 -7.70 53.85 -2.73
CA THR A 7 -8.38 52.97 -1.75
C THR A 7 -8.43 51.50 -2.19
N SER A 8 -8.30 51.20 -3.49
CA SER A 8 -8.43 49.83 -4.04
C SER A 8 -7.18 48.96 -3.87
N ALA A 9 -5.99 49.54 -3.76
CA ALA A 9 -4.74 48.76 -3.72
C ALA A 9 -4.45 48.19 -2.32
N ARG A 10 -4.83 48.89 -1.25
CA ARG A 10 -4.62 48.44 0.14
C ARG A 10 -5.46 47.20 0.50
N THR A 11 -6.66 47.07 -0.07
CA THR A 11 -7.55 45.91 0.14
C THR A 11 -7.03 44.65 -0.57
N THR A 12 -6.43 44.77 -1.75
CA THR A 12 -5.88 43.64 -2.51
C THR A 12 -4.64 43.04 -1.82
N VAL A 13 -3.72 43.87 -1.34
CA VAL A 13 -2.50 43.41 -0.66
C VAL A 13 -2.82 42.73 0.68
N GLY A 14 -3.76 43.28 1.46
CA GLY A 14 -4.22 42.64 2.69
C GLY A 14 -4.82 41.25 2.45
N THR A 15 -5.67 41.14 1.42
CA THR A 15 -6.31 39.87 1.03
C THR A 15 -5.30 38.80 0.63
N ILE A 16 -4.22 39.17 -0.08
CA ILE A 16 -3.15 38.24 -0.49
C ILE A 16 -2.36 37.77 0.73
N LEU A 17 -1.98 38.67 1.63
CA LEU A 17 -1.23 38.32 2.84
C LEU A 17 -2.03 37.41 3.77
N ASP A 18 -3.34 37.64 3.92
CA ASP A 18 -4.22 36.80 4.71
C ASP A 18 -4.36 35.39 4.11
N ARG A 19 -4.46 35.28 2.77
CA ARG A 19 -4.46 33.99 2.07
C ARG A 19 -3.15 33.25 2.25
N VAL A 20 -2.01 33.93 2.09
CA VAL A 20 -0.67 33.34 2.27
C VAL A 20 -0.48 32.87 3.72
N ARG A 21 -0.91 33.67 4.70
CA ARG A 21 -0.83 33.33 6.13
C ARG A 21 -1.79 32.21 6.52
N ALA A 22 -2.96 32.12 5.90
CA ALA A 22 -3.88 31.00 6.08
C ALA A 22 -3.29 29.72 5.46
N TRP A 23 -2.76 29.81 4.24
CA TRP A 23 -2.14 28.69 3.53
C TRP A 23 -0.91 28.17 4.26
N SER A 24 0.00 29.04 4.74
CA SER A 24 1.20 28.61 5.47
C SER A 24 0.85 27.94 6.80
N ARG A 25 -0.11 28.48 7.55
CA ARG A 25 -0.62 27.84 8.78
C ARG A 25 -1.26 26.49 8.49
N TRP A 26 -2.00 26.37 7.39
CA TRP A 26 -2.59 25.11 6.96
C TRP A 26 -1.50 24.09 6.57
N PHE A 27 -0.53 24.51 5.77
CA PHE A 27 0.54 23.66 5.24
C PHE A 27 1.49 23.17 6.33
N LEU A 28 2.00 24.08 7.17
CA LEU A 28 2.87 23.76 8.31
C LEU A 28 2.11 23.04 9.44
N GLY A 29 0.83 23.37 9.61
CA GLY A 29 -0.02 22.78 10.64
C GLY A 29 -0.22 21.28 10.47
N VAL A 30 0.13 20.68 9.33
CA VAL A 30 0.03 19.22 9.09
C VAL A 30 0.80 18.42 10.15
N VAL A 31 1.96 18.90 10.59
CA VAL A 31 2.80 18.24 11.60
C VAL A 31 2.12 18.24 12.98
N ALA A 32 1.30 19.23 13.28
CA ALA A 32 0.63 19.33 14.58
C ALA A 32 -0.73 18.59 14.63
N ARG A 33 -1.23 18.09 13.49
CA ARG A 33 -2.56 17.45 13.42
C ARG A 33 -2.48 16.01 13.91
N LYS A 34 -3.23 15.69 14.97
CA LYS A 34 -3.41 14.30 15.45
C LYS A 34 -3.87 13.35 14.35
N GLN A 35 -4.73 13.81 13.45
CA GLN A 35 -5.25 13.03 12.33
C GLN A 35 -4.15 12.54 11.38
N THR A 36 -3.08 13.32 11.18
CA THR A 36 -1.97 12.91 10.30
C THR A 36 -1.23 11.70 10.86
N TYR A 37 -1.03 11.63 12.16
CA TYR A 37 -0.43 10.47 12.81
C TYR A 37 -1.38 9.26 12.83
N ALA A 38 -2.68 9.47 13.01
CA ALA A 38 -3.68 8.39 12.88
C ALA A 38 -3.71 7.80 11.46
N ASN A 39 -3.65 8.66 10.44
CA ASN A 39 -3.55 8.28 9.03
C ASN A 39 -2.29 7.44 8.78
N ILE A 40 -1.11 7.91 9.23
CA ILE A 40 0.15 7.16 9.08
C ILE A 40 0.10 5.82 9.82
N ALA A 41 -0.45 5.79 11.03
CA ALA A 41 -0.63 4.55 11.79
C ALA A 41 -1.49 3.55 11.03
N TYR A 42 -2.61 4.00 10.42
CA TYR A 42 -3.44 3.16 9.57
C TYR A 42 -2.69 2.65 8.33
N LEU A 43 -1.94 3.51 7.65
CA LEU A 43 -1.17 3.13 6.45
C LEU A 43 -0.09 2.09 6.78
N LEU A 44 0.62 2.26 7.89
CA LEU A 44 1.61 1.29 8.38
C LEU A 44 0.96 -0.03 8.78
N LEU A 45 -0.17 0.02 9.49
CA LEU A 45 -0.90 -1.15 9.95
C LEU A 45 -1.60 -1.91 8.80
N SER A 46 -1.93 -1.21 7.70
CA SER A 46 -2.60 -1.82 6.54
C SER A 46 -1.78 -2.96 5.92
N PHE A 47 -0.45 -2.93 6.00
CA PHE A 47 0.40 -4.01 5.49
C PHE A 47 0.36 -5.29 6.33
N PRO A 48 0.69 -5.29 7.65
CA PRO A 48 0.59 -6.49 8.47
C PRO A 48 -0.84 -7.04 8.54
N LEU A 49 -1.86 -6.16 8.57
CA LEU A 49 -3.26 -6.59 8.47
C LEU A 49 -3.55 -7.23 7.12
N GLY A 50 -3.11 -6.60 6.02
CA GLY A 50 -3.26 -7.13 4.67
C GLY A 50 -2.64 -8.52 4.52
N ILE A 51 -1.47 -8.77 5.10
CA ILE A 51 -0.86 -10.11 5.16
C ILE A 51 -1.79 -11.08 5.90
N GLY A 52 -2.23 -10.73 7.11
CA GLY A 52 -3.09 -11.60 7.91
C GLY A 52 -4.40 -11.97 7.18
N TYR A 53 -5.04 -10.98 6.58
CA TYR A 53 -6.28 -11.17 5.81
C TYR A 53 -6.06 -12.04 4.59
N PHE A 54 -5.01 -11.75 3.81
CA PHE A 54 -4.66 -12.51 2.63
C PHE A 54 -4.31 -13.96 2.97
N THR A 55 -3.55 -14.20 4.03
CA THR A 55 -3.21 -15.56 4.49
C THR A 55 -4.47 -16.34 4.86
N VAL A 56 -5.38 -15.77 5.65
CA VAL A 56 -6.64 -16.44 6.02
C VAL A 56 -7.46 -16.79 4.78
N LEU A 57 -7.63 -15.84 3.86
CA LEU A 57 -8.41 -16.04 2.65
C LEU A 57 -7.77 -17.07 1.72
N VAL A 58 -6.48 -16.93 1.43
CA VAL A 58 -5.77 -17.78 0.46
C VAL A 58 -5.57 -19.18 1.00
N THR A 59 -5.12 -19.35 2.25
CA THR A 59 -4.97 -20.69 2.85
C THR A 59 -6.33 -21.37 2.98
N GLY A 60 -7.36 -20.61 3.39
CA GLY A 60 -8.73 -21.08 3.49
C GLY A 60 -9.35 -21.53 2.17
N ALA A 61 -9.06 -20.83 1.07
CA ALA A 61 -9.56 -21.13 -0.26
C ALA A 61 -8.71 -22.19 -0.99
N ALA A 62 -7.40 -22.24 -0.76
CA ALA A 62 -6.48 -23.12 -1.49
C ALA A 62 -6.80 -24.60 -1.32
N ILE A 63 -7.14 -25.04 -0.09
CA ILE A 63 -7.48 -26.44 0.20
C ILE A 63 -8.75 -26.90 -0.56
N PRO A 64 -9.92 -26.25 -0.42
CA PRO A 64 -11.14 -26.67 -1.11
C PRO A 64 -11.05 -26.48 -2.63
N ILE A 65 -10.39 -25.42 -3.11
CA ILE A 65 -10.18 -25.21 -4.55
C ILE A 65 -9.25 -26.28 -5.12
N GLY A 66 -8.16 -26.60 -4.42
CA GLY A 66 -7.21 -27.64 -4.85
C GLY A 66 -7.83 -29.04 -4.86
N LEU A 67 -8.60 -29.39 -3.83
CA LEU A 67 -9.37 -30.64 -3.80
C LEU A 67 -10.42 -30.68 -4.91
N GLY A 68 -11.13 -29.58 -5.15
CA GLY A 68 -12.08 -29.46 -6.25
C GLY A 68 -11.42 -29.65 -7.62
N PHE A 69 -10.25 -29.02 -7.83
CA PHE A 69 -9.48 -29.19 -9.06
C PHE A 69 -9.01 -30.64 -9.23
N ALA A 70 -8.54 -31.29 -8.17
CA ALA A 70 -8.13 -32.70 -8.21
C ALA A 70 -9.31 -33.62 -8.60
N VAL A 71 -10.52 -33.37 -8.08
CA VAL A 71 -11.72 -34.14 -8.48
C VAL A 71 -12.03 -33.93 -9.96
N VAL A 72 -11.97 -32.68 -10.44
CA VAL A 72 -12.26 -32.35 -11.85
C VAL A 72 -11.21 -32.94 -12.78
N ASP A 73 -9.94 -32.82 -12.44
CA ASP A 73 -8.82 -33.37 -13.22
C ASP A 73 -8.92 -34.90 -13.31
N MET A 74 -9.20 -35.57 -12.19
CA MET A 74 -9.42 -37.01 -12.14
C MET A 74 -10.61 -37.45 -13.01
N ALA A 75 -11.69 -36.66 -13.01
CA ALA A 75 -12.86 -36.93 -13.85
C ALA A 75 -12.57 -36.81 -15.34
N MET A 76 -11.64 -35.93 -15.74
CA MET A 76 -11.25 -35.72 -17.14
C MET A 76 -10.20 -36.72 -17.62
N THR A 77 -9.23 -37.08 -16.78
CA THR A 77 -8.08 -37.90 -17.17
C THR A 77 -8.33 -39.40 -17.02
N GLU A 78 -8.92 -39.85 -15.90
CA GLU A 78 -9.17 -41.27 -15.62
C GLU A 78 -10.53 -41.52 -14.95
N PRO A 79 -11.63 -41.63 -15.72
CA PRO A 79 -12.99 -41.73 -15.17
C PRO A 79 -13.23 -43.02 -14.37
N ILE A 80 -12.47 -44.10 -14.64
CA ILE A 80 -12.55 -45.34 -13.85
C ILE A 80 -11.97 -45.12 -12.45
N ALA A 81 -10.87 -44.37 -12.33
CA ALA A 81 -10.25 -44.08 -11.06
C ALA A 81 -11.16 -43.19 -10.19
N LEU A 82 -11.93 -42.29 -10.80
CA LEU A 82 -12.95 -41.48 -10.10
C LEU A 82 -14.01 -42.34 -9.40
N LEU A 83 -14.41 -43.49 -9.96
CA LEU A 83 -15.40 -44.36 -9.29
C LEU A 83 -14.87 -44.96 -7.98
N ILE A 84 -13.56 -45.18 -7.89
CA ILE A 84 -12.91 -45.79 -6.73
C ILE A 84 -12.48 -44.72 -5.72
N ALA A 85 -11.76 -43.70 -6.18
CA ALA A 85 -11.17 -42.68 -5.31
C ALA A 85 -11.96 -41.35 -5.28
N GLY A 86 -12.88 -41.12 -6.21
CA GLY A 86 -13.68 -39.89 -6.27
C GLY A 86 -14.68 -39.78 -5.12
N ILE A 87 -15.30 -40.88 -4.67
CA ILE A 87 -16.19 -40.88 -3.49
C ILE A 87 -15.43 -40.46 -2.23
N PRO A 88 -14.31 -41.11 -1.83
CA PRO A 88 -13.57 -40.68 -0.64
C PRO A 88 -13.00 -39.26 -0.80
N LEU A 89 -12.52 -38.87 -1.98
CA LEU A 89 -12.02 -37.50 -2.21
C LEU A 89 -13.14 -36.45 -2.10
N SER A 90 -14.33 -36.73 -2.63
CA SER A 90 -15.50 -35.86 -2.51
C SER A 90 -15.98 -35.77 -1.06
N LEU A 91 -15.92 -36.87 -0.31
CA LEU A 91 -16.24 -36.88 1.12
C LEU A 91 -15.26 -36.00 1.89
N VAL A 92 -13.96 -36.08 1.61
CA VAL A 92 -12.94 -35.20 2.19
C VAL A 92 -13.22 -33.73 1.84
N LEU A 93 -13.52 -33.45 0.57
CA LEU A 93 -13.88 -32.10 0.11
C LEU A 93 -15.10 -31.54 0.86
N VAL A 94 -16.15 -32.34 1.07
CA VAL A 94 -17.36 -31.90 1.76
C VAL A 94 -17.13 -31.78 3.27
N CYS A 95 -16.52 -32.79 3.91
CA CYS A 95 -16.34 -32.86 5.35
C CYS A 95 -15.27 -31.91 5.88
N ILE A 96 -14.22 -31.63 5.10
CA ILE A 96 -13.13 -30.73 5.50
C ILE A 96 -13.25 -29.39 4.79
N GLY A 97 -13.38 -29.42 3.45
CA GLY A 97 -13.46 -28.20 2.65
C GLY A 97 -14.71 -27.36 2.96
N GLY A 98 -15.87 -27.99 3.14
CA GLY A 98 -17.12 -27.30 3.49
C GLY A 98 -17.01 -26.47 4.78
N PRO A 99 -16.68 -27.09 5.94
CA PRO A 99 -16.49 -26.35 7.18
C PRO A 99 -15.36 -25.32 7.12
N LEU A 100 -14.29 -25.60 6.39
CA LEU A 100 -13.19 -24.65 6.22
C LEU A 100 -13.66 -23.40 5.46
N VAL A 101 -14.35 -23.54 4.33
CA VAL A 101 -14.93 -22.40 3.59
C VAL A 101 -15.91 -21.62 4.46
N ALA A 102 -16.79 -22.31 5.18
CA ALA A 102 -17.73 -21.65 6.09
C ALA A 102 -17.00 -20.86 7.18
N GLY A 103 -15.93 -21.43 7.75
CA GLY A 103 -15.07 -20.76 8.74
C GLY A 103 -14.36 -19.54 8.15
N VAL A 104 -13.88 -19.61 6.91
CA VAL A 104 -13.19 -18.50 6.22
C VAL A 104 -14.15 -17.38 5.87
N LEU A 105 -15.36 -17.71 5.39
CA LEU A 105 -16.41 -16.72 5.14
C LEU A 105 -16.90 -16.07 6.45
N PHE A 106 -16.94 -16.84 7.53
CA PHE A 106 -17.28 -16.29 8.84
C PHE A 106 -16.17 -15.34 9.34
N ALA A 107 -14.92 -15.78 9.26
CA ALA A 107 -13.77 -14.94 9.58
C ALA A 107 -13.73 -13.67 8.72
N SER A 108 -14.07 -13.74 7.43
CA SER A 108 -14.08 -12.57 6.55
C SER A 108 -15.10 -11.52 6.98
N ILE A 109 -16.26 -11.92 7.53
CA ILE A 109 -17.23 -10.98 8.11
C ILE A 109 -16.62 -10.24 9.32
N GLU A 110 -15.99 -10.96 10.23
CA GLU A 110 -15.37 -10.36 11.43
C GLU A 110 -14.16 -9.47 11.08
N LEU A 111 -13.32 -9.89 10.14
CA LEU A 111 -12.19 -9.10 9.66
C LEU A 111 -12.67 -7.85 8.90
N THR A 112 -13.77 -7.94 8.16
CA THR A 112 -14.41 -6.79 7.51
C THR A 112 -14.92 -5.81 8.57
N ALA A 113 -15.52 -6.30 9.65
CA ALA A 113 -15.97 -5.45 10.76
C ALA A 113 -14.80 -4.77 11.48
N LEU A 114 -13.70 -5.49 11.71
CA LEU A 114 -12.46 -4.91 12.24
C LEU A 114 -11.94 -3.79 11.35
N GLU A 115 -11.96 -3.96 10.02
CA GLU A 115 -11.53 -2.93 9.09
C GLU A 115 -12.44 -1.71 9.08
N ARG A 116 -13.76 -1.89 9.18
CA ARG A 116 -14.69 -0.76 9.37
C ARG A 116 -14.36 -0.01 10.65
N LEU A 117 -14.14 -0.71 11.76
CA LEU A 117 -13.77 -0.10 13.03
C LEU A 117 -12.48 0.72 12.91
N LEU A 118 -11.44 0.16 12.30
CA LEU A 118 -10.16 0.86 12.09
C LEU A 118 -10.33 2.07 11.19
N ALA A 119 -11.07 1.96 10.08
CA ALA A 119 -11.32 3.06 9.17
C ALA A 119 -12.14 4.17 9.83
N THR A 120 -13.18 3.86 10.60
CA THR A 120 -13.96 4.85 11.33
C THR A 120 -13.14 5.54 12.42
N ARG A 121 -12.33 4.79 13.17
CA ARG A 121 -11.54 5.35 14.29
C ARG A 121 -10.32 6.13 13.83
N LEU A 122 -9.60 5.65 12.82
CA LEU A 122 -8.32 6.23 12.38
C LEU A 122 -8.46 7.15 11.18
N LEU A 123 -9.39 6.87 10.25
CA LEU A 123 -9.57 7.66 9.03
C LEU A 123 -10.82 8.55 9.04
N GLY A 124 -11.77 8.29 9.95
CA GLY A 124 -13.06 8.98 9.98
C GLY A 124 -14.03 8.53 8.89
N ALA A 125 -13.87 7.31 8.36
CA ALA A 125 -14.79 6.75 7.37
C ALA A 125 -16.17 6.45 7.97
N ASP A 126 -17.24 6.76 7.24
CA ASP A 126 -18.62 6.44 7.60
C ASP A 126 -19.14 5.26 6.77
N VAL A 127 -19.15 4.07 7.36
CA VAL A 127 -19.54 2.82 6.68
C VAL A 127 -20.79 2.26 7.32
N ARG A 128 -21.87 2.10 6.54
CA ARG A 128 -23.13 1.55 7.02
C ARG A 128 -23.13 0.04 6.89
N THR A 129 -23.71 -0.62 7.88
CA THR A 129 -23.91 -2.08 7.89
C THR A 129 -25.33 -2.42 7.41
N SER A 130 -25.50 -3.63 6.89
CA SER A 130 -26.83 -4.17 6.58
C SER A 130 -27.54 -4.67 7.85
N GLU A 131 -28.85 -4.89 7.75
CA GLU A 131 -29.63 -5.43 8.86
C GLU A 131 -29.12 -6.81 9.28
N PRO A 132 -28.97 -7.07 10.59
CA PRO A 132 -28.49 -8.36 11.08
C PRO A 132 -29.47 -9.49 10.75
N ALA A 133 -28.94 -10.70 10.57
CA ALA A 133 -29.77 -11.87 10.29
C ALA A 133 -30.61 -12.25 11.51
N SER A 134 -31.90 -12.54 11.28
CA SER A 134 -32.87 -12.88 12.34
C SER A 134 -32.76 -14.34 12.81
N THR A 135 -32.37 -15.24 11.91
CA THR A 135 -32.41 -16.70 12.14
C THR A 135 -31.08 -17.37 11.74
N ILE A 136 -30.71 -18.48 12.39
CA ILE A 136 -29.50 -19.26 12.06
C ILE A 136 -29.49 -19.73 10.59
N ARG A 137 -30.64 -20.22 10.09
CA ARG A 137 -30.79 -20.62 8.69
C ARG A 137 -30.56 -19.46 7.72
N GLU A 138 -31.09 -18.29 8.07
CA GLU A 138 -30.89 -17.08 7.28
C GLU A 138 -29.41 -16.66 7.29
N ARG A 139 -28.74 -16.74 8.45
CA ARG A 139 -27.30 -16.48 8.57
C ARG A 139 -26.46 -17.42 7.72
N ALA A 140 -26.73 -18.73 7.77
CA ALA A 140 -26.03 -19.70 6.92
C ALA A 140 -26.23 -19.42 5.42
N ARG A 141 -27.44 -19.02 5.02
CA ARG A 141 -27.73 -18.63 3.63
C ARG A 141 -27.01 -17.33 3.25
N ARG A 142 -27.06 -16.30 4.09
CA ARG A 142 -26.41 -15.01 3.85
C ARG A 142 -24.89 -15.14 3.83
N LEU A 143 -24.31 -16.02 4.65
CA LEU A 143 -22.87 -16.28 4.66
C LEU A 143 -22.34 -16.61 3.25
N VAL A 144 -23.03 -17.49 2.53
CA VAL A 144 -22.58 -17.98 1.22
C VAL A 144 -23.13 -17.14 0.05
N PHE A 145 -24.39 -16.70 0.12
CA PHE A 145 -25.09 -16.11 -1.03
C PHE A 145 -25.23 -14.59 -1.00
N ASP A 146 -24.91 -13.93 0.12
CA ASP A 146 -25.03 -12.47 0.19
C ASP A 146 -23.88 -11.78 -0.53
N ARG A 147 -24.21 -10.70 -1.26
CA ARG A 147 -23.21 -9.87 -1.94
C ARG A 147 -22.31 -9.15 -0.94
N GLY A 148 -22.81 -8.87 0.27
CA GLY A 148 -22.04 -8.26 1.35
C GLY A 148 -20.81 -9.09 1.74
N THR A 149 -20.95 -10.41 1.88
CA THR A 149 -19.81 -11.28 2.21
C THR A 149 -18.75 -11.24 1.11
N TRP A 150 -19.16 -11.34 -0.16
CA TRP A 150 -18.23 -11.34 -1.28
C TRP A 150 -17.55 -9.98 -1.51
N LYS A 151 -18.25 -8.87 -1.23
CA LYS A 151 -17.63 -7.53 -1.16
C LYS A 151 -16.54 -7.49 -0.09
N GLY A 152 -16.82 -8.01 1.11
CA GLY A 152 -15.84 -8.10 2.21
C GLY A 152 -14.63 -8.95 1.85
N VAL A 153 -14.84 -10.13 1.26
CA VAL A 153 -13.75 -11.00 0.77
C VAL A 153 -12.89 -10.28 -0.27
N GLY A 154 -13.51 -9.63 -1.26
CA GLY A 154 -12.78 -8.87 -2.29
C GLY A 154 -11.99 -7.69 -1.72
N TYR A 155 -12.55 -6.96 -0.75
CA TYR A 155 -11.87 -5.89 -0.03
C TYR A 155 -10.68 -6.41 0.80
N LEU A 156 -10.86 -7.48 1.56
CA LEU A 156 -9.80 -8.08 2.39
C LEU A 156 -8.66 -8.62 1.53
N PHE A 157 -8.98 -9.18 0.35
CA PHE A 157 -7.96 -9.61 -0.61
C PHE A 157 -7.19 -8.42 -1.19
N SER A 158 -7.88 -7.35 -1.62
CA SER A 158 -7.22 -6.15 -2.15
C SER A 158 -6.39 -5.42 -1.09
N LYS A 159 -6.75 -5.56 0.18
CA LYS A 159 -6.08 -4.93 1.32
C LYS A 159 -4.59 -5.28 1.41
N PHE A 160 -4.20 -6.48 0.98
CA PHE A 160 -2.79 -6.85 0.90
C PHE A 160 -2.00 -5.94 -0.04
N VAL A 161 -2.49 -5.75 -1.27
CA VAL A 161 -1.83 -4.90 -2.27
C VAL A 161 -1.85 -3.44 -1.83
N LEU A 162 -3.00 -2.95 -1.37
CA LEU A 162 -3.14 -1.58 -0.88
C LEU A 162 -2.25 -1.31 0.35
N GLY A 163 -2.16 -2.28 1.25
CA GLY A 163 -1.30 -2.24 2.44
C GLY A 163 0.18 -2.21 2.05
N LEU A 164 0.60 -3.06 1.11
CA LEU A 164 1.97 -3.06 0.60
C LEU A 164 2.33 -1.72 -0.05
N CYS A 165 1.50 -1.20 -0.95
CA CYS A 165 1.71 0.11 -1.58
C CYS A 165 1.78 1.24 -0.53
N SER A 166 0.89 1.22 0.46
CA SER A 166 0.85 2.22 1.54
C SER A 166 2.12 2.16 2.40
N PHE A 167 2.57 0.95 2.75
CA PHE A 167 3.79 0.75 3.51
C PHE A 167 5.02 1.24 2.74
N ILE A 168 5.14 0.88 1.46
CA ILE A 168 6.22 1.38 0.59
C ILE A 168 6.20 2.90 0.52
N ALA A 169 5.03 3.51 0.31
CA ALA A 169 4.90 4.97 0.24
C ALA A 169 5.32 5.66 1.54
N VAL A 170 4.94 5.12 2.70
CA VAL A 170 5.36 5.63 4.01
C VAL A 170 6.87 5.49 4.16
N ILE A 171 7.42 4.29 4.00
CA ILE A 171 8.86 4.04 4.22
C ILE A 171 9.72 4.86 3.25
N MET A 172 9.35 4.91 1.96
CA MET A 172 10.06 5.70 0.96
C MET A 172 9.97 7.20 1.26
N GLY A 173 8.79 7.71 1.57
CA GLY A 173 8.59 9.12 1.90
C GLY A 173 9.41 9.57 3.12
N PHE A 174 9.40 8.77 4.19
CA PHE A 174 10.18 9.05 5.40
C PHE A 174 11.68 8.87 5.18
N ALA A 175 12.12 7.82 4.48
CA ALA A 175 13.54 7.60 4.17
C ALA A 175 14.11 8.73 3.32
N PHE A 176 13.37 9.16 2.29
CA PHE A 176 13.77 10.28 1.44
C PHE A 176 13.84 11.60 2.21
N THR A 177 12.83 11.88 3.04
CA THR A 177 12.83 13.06 3.92
C THR A 177 14.02 13.03 4.89
N TYR A 178 14.26 11.88 5.53
CA TYR A 178 15.36 11.70 6.46
C TYR A 178 16.71 11.93 5.78
N ALA A 179 16.93 11.38 4.59
CA ALA A 179 18.18 11.55 3.84
C ALA A 179 18.49 13.04 3.58
N LEU A 180 17.48 13.81 3.15
CA LEU A 180 17.64 15.25 2.91
C LEU A 180 17.86 16.04 4.21
N VAL A 181 17.07 15.77 5.24
CA VAL A 181 17.18 16.45 6.54
C VAL A 181 18.52 16.16 7.21
N ALA A 182 19.02 14.93 7.09
CA ALA A 182 20.29 14.47 7.65
C ALA A 182 21.53 14.89 6.83
N ALA A 183 21.37 15.68 5.76
CA ALA A 183 22.49 16.18 4.95
C ALA A 183 23.60 16.87 5.77
N PRO A 184 23.33 17.72 6.79
CA PRO A 184 24.38 18.37 7.58
C PRO A 184 25.22 17.40 8.42
N LEU A 185 24.72 16.20 8.70
CA LEU A 185 25.44 15.17 9.43
C LEU A 185 26.41 14.40 8.52
N HIS A 186 26.15 14.39 7.21
CA HIS A 186 26.85 13.54 6.24
C HIS A 186 27.57 14.33 5.13
N TYR A 187 27.60 15.67 5.19
CA TYR A 187 28.12 16.53 4.11
C TYR A 187 29.56 16.24 3.67
N ARG A 188 30.43 15.73 4.56
CA ARG A 188 31.82 15.35 4.21
C ARG A 188 31.99 13.87 3.82
N ASN A 189 30.90 13.13 3.71
CA ASN A 189 30.95 11.70 3.42
C ASN A 189 30.67 11.48 1.93
N GLN A 190 31.71 11.12 1.18
CA GLN A 190 31.61 10.85 -0.26
C GLN A 190 30.71 9.65 -0.60
N LEU A 191 30.46 8.78 0.38
CA LEU A 191 29.54 7.63 0.25
C LEU A 191 28.06 8.01 0.44
N VAL A 192 27.76 9.23 0.90
CA VAL A 192 26.39 9.67 1.21
C VAL A 192 26.03 10.85 0.32
N GLY A 193 25.35 10.56 -0.78
CA GLY A 193 24.94 11.53 -1.80
C GLY A 193 23.90 10.93 -2.74
N ILE A 194 23.35 11.76 -3.62
CA ILE A 194 22.60 11.27 -4.78
C ILE A 194 23.63 11.12 -5.90
N HIS A 195 24.08 9.89 -6.10
CA HIS A 195 24.99 9.51 -7.18
C HIS A 195 24.14 8.96 -8.32
N ILE A 196 23.99 9.74 -9.40
CA ILE A 196 23.29 9.29 -10.61
C ILE A 196 24.37 8.83 -11.60
N GLY A 197 24.59 7.51 -11.61
CA GLY A 197 25.55 6.83 -12.47
C GLY A 197 26.74 6.28 -11.69
N ASP A 198 27.08 5.01 -11.90
CA ASP A 198 28.44 4.52 -11.66
C ASP A 198 29.29 4.85 -12.90
N PRO A 199 30.61 5.06 -12.77
CA PRO A 199 31.49 5.10 -13.92
C PRO A 199 31.26 3.82 -14.75
N ILE A 200 30.82 3.96 -15.99
CA ILE A 200 30.69 2.82 -16.89
C ILE A 200 32.12 2.41 -17.25
N GLU A 201 32.58 1.31 -16.64
CA GLU A 201 33.83 0.65 -17.01
C GLU A 201 33.57 -0.23 -18.23
N ILE A 202 34.06 0.21 -19.39
CA ILE A 202 34.01 -0.59 -20.61
C ILE A 202 35.30 -1.37 -20.69
N VAL A 203 35.20 -2.70 -20.60
CA VAL A 203 36.30 -3.64 -20.86
C VAL A 203 36.07 -4.24 -22.25
N PRO A 204 36.68 -3.69 -23.32
CA PRO A 204 36.54 -4.27 -24.64
C PRO A 204 37.29 -5.60 -24.70
N GLU A 205 36.55 -6.64 -25.08
CA GLU A 205 37.07 -7.99 -25.32
C GLU A 205 36.78 -8.35 -26.78
N LEU A 206 37.83 -8.73 -27.51
CA LEU A 206 37.72 -9.24 -28.87
C LEU A 206 38.09 -10.71 -28.87
N THR A 207 37.07 -11.56 -28.94
CA THR A 207 37.23 -13.01 -29.13
C THR A 207 37.08 -13.34 -30.60
N TYR A 208 38.14 -13.88 -31.21
CA TYR A 208 38.05 -14.53 -32.51
C TYR A 208 38.15 -16.05 -32.32
N GLN A 209 37.05 -16.75 -32.61
CA GLN A 209 36.97 -18.20 -32.47
C GLN A 209 36.82 -18.85 -33.85
N HIS A 210 37.73 -19.79 -34.16
CA HIS A 210 37.66 -20.65 -35.33
C HIS A 210 37.73 -22.12 -34.89
N GLU A 211 37.25 -23.05 -35.71
CA GLU A 211 36.84 -24.42 -35.33
C GLU A 211 37.82 -25.20 -34.43
N ASP A 212 39.13 -24.94 -34.54
CA ASP A 212 40.17 -25.59 -33.73
C ASP A 212 41.00 -24.65 -32.83
N TRP A 213 40.77 -23.33 -32.86
CA TRP A 213 41.53 -22.36 -32.06
C TRP A 213 40.76 -21.07 -31.76
N ALA A 214 41.05 -20.46 -30.60
CA ALA A 214 40.53 -19.16 -30.21
C ALA A 214 41.67 -18.22 -29.83
N VAL A 215 41.52 -16.94 -30.17
CA VAL A 215 42.38 -15.86 -29.69
C VAL A 215 41.51 -14.81 -29.03
N ASP A 216 41.74 -14.60 -27.73
CA ASP A 216 41.13 -13.55 -26.94
C ASP A 216 42.09 -12.38 -26.80
N LEU A 217 41.68 -11.20 -27.29
CA LEU A 217 42.33 -9.93 -27.02
C LEU A 217 41.49 -9.16 -26.00
N THR A 218 41.88 -9.25 -24.73
CA THR A 218 41.34 -8.39 -23.66
C THR A 218 42.22 -7.15 -23.53
N SER A 219 41.63 -5.96 -23.59
CA SER A 219 42.36 -4.73 -23.27
C SER A 219 42.72 -4.71 -21.78
N PRO A 220 44.00 -4.54 -21.39
CA PRO A 220 44.40 -4.45 -19.98
C PRO A 220 44.04 -3.10 -19.35
N ILE A 221 43.63 -2.11 -20.16
CA ILE A 221 43.26 -0.78 -19.71
C ILE A 221 41.73 -0.69 -19.73
N PRO A 222 41.05 -0.67 -18.56
CA PRO A 222 39.63 -0.37 -18.51
C PRO A 222 39.41 1.06 -19.02
N LEU A 223 38.49 1.23 -19.96
CA LEU A 223 38.07 2.56 -20.41
C LEU A 223 36.98 3.02 -19.46
N SER A 224 37.32 3.85 -18.47
CA SER A 224 36.33 4.50 -17.60
C SER A 224 35.86 5.81 -18.22
N ILE A 225 34.56 5.97 -18.44
CA ILE A 225 33.99 7.29 -18.70
C ILE A 225 33.84 7.98 -17.34
N THR A 226 34.85 8.76 -16.95
CA THR A 226 34.89 9.48 -15.65
C THR A 226 33.83 10.58 -15.55
N ASP A 227 33.29 11.04 -16.69
CA ASP A 227 32.16 11.99 -16.77
C ASP A 227 30.79 11.27 -16.72
N GLY A 228 30.71 10.11 -16.09
CA GLY A 228 29.47 9.34 -15.90
C GLY A 228 28.61 9.79 -14.72
N GLU A 229 29.11 10.69 -13.86
CA GLU A 229 28.34 11.28 -12.77
C GLU A 229 27.49 12.43 -13.34
N LEU A 230 26.34 12.08 -13.93
CA LEU A 230 25.48 13.03 -14.66
C LEU A 230 25.01 14.19 -13.79
N VAL A 231 24.82 13.96 -12.48
CA VAL A 231 24.57 14.95 -11.44
C VAL A 231 25.04 14.37 -10.11
N SER A 232 26.08 14.96 -9.50
CA SER A 232 26.41 14.71 -8.10
C SER A 232 25.96 15.89 -7.26
N VAL A 233 24.95 15.66 -6.43
CA VAL A 233 24.62 16.62 -5.38
C VAL A 233 25.55 16.34 -4.20
N TYR A 234 26.86 16.47 -4.43
CA TYR A 234 27.87 16.40 -3.38
C TYR A 234 27.94 17.75 -2.69
N VAL A 235 27.81 17.74 -1.37
CA VAL A 235 27.72 18.95 -0.56
C VAL A 235 28.96 19.11 0.28
N ASP A 236 30.01 19.68 -0.30
CA ASP A 236 31.33 19.84 0.34
C ASP A 236 31.35 20.87 1.49
N ALA A 237 30.35 21.75 1.56
CA ALA A 237 30.27 22.85 2.50
C ALA A 237 29.07 22.76 3.45
N LEU A 238 29.28 23.15 4.71
CA LEU A 238 28.21 23.18 5.71
C LEU A 238 27.00 24.07 5.32
N PRO A 239 27.18 25.28 4.76
CA PRO A 239 26.05 26.13 4.37
C PRO A 239 25.15 25.50 3.29
N SER A 240 25.74 24.84 2.29
CA SER A 240 24.97 24.14 1.26
C SER A 240 24.24 22.94 1.85
N ALA A 241 24.81 22.25 2.86
CA ALA A 241 24.14 21.15 3.55
C ALA A 241 22.93 21.61 4.37
N LEU A 242 23.01 22.81 4.96
CA LEU A 242 21.87 23.42 5.66
C LEU A 242 20.74 23.79 4.69
N VAL A 243 21.06 24.25 3.47
CA VAL A 243 20.05 24.51 2.43
C VAL A 243 19.36 23.21 2.01
N VAL A 244 20.12 22.13 1.77
CA VAL A 244 19.55 20.81 1.44
C VAL A 244 18.66 20.30 2.59
N SER A 245 19.10 20.45 3.84
CA SER A 245 18.30 20.09 5.01
C SER A 245 17.00 20.88 5.08
N ALA A 246 17.04 22.20 4.84
CA ALA A 246 15.85 23.04 4.81
C ALA A 246 14.87 22.63 3.70
N VAL A 247 15.38 22.27 2.51
CA VAL A 247 14.58 21.67 1.44
C VAL A 247 13.98 20.33 1.88
N GLY A 248 14.77 19.49 2.56
CA GLY A 248 14.31 18.23 3.15
C GLY A 248 13.14 18.40 4.10
N VAL A 249 13.13 19.44 4.92
CA VAL A 249 11.98 19.76 5.79
C VAL A 249 10.73 20.08 4.97
N LEU A 250 10.88 20.88 3.90
CA LEU A 250 9.76 21.19 3.00
C LEU A 250 9.24 19.94 2.29
N VAL A 251 10.13 19.08 1.82
CA VAL A 251 9.80 17.77 1.24
C VAL A 251 9.04 16.91 2.25
N GLY A 252 9.49 16.86 3.50
CA GLY A 252 8.80 16.14 4.57
C GLY A 252 7.36 16.61 4.77
N LEU A 253 7.11 17.93 4.73
CA LEU A 253 5.76 18.47 4.78
C LEU A 253 4.90 18.01 3.59
N VAL A 254 5.47 18.03 2.38
CA VAL A 254 4.79 17.51 1.18
C VAL A 254 4.46 16.03 1.34
N VAL A 255 5.41 15.21 1.82
CA VAL A 255 5.20 13.78 2.09
C VAL A 255 4.03 13.59 3.06
N LEU A 256 3.96 14.35 4.15
CA LEU A 256 2.83 14.25 5.09
C LEU A 256 1.48 14.56 4.43
N HIS A 257 1.42 15.56 3.54
CA HIS A 257 0.20 15.84 2.78
C HIS A 257 -0.16 14.72 1.80
N LEU A 258 0.83 14.14 1.12
CA LEU A 258 0.62 12.99 0.24
C LEU A 258 0.10 11.77 1.01
N LEU A 259 0.69 11.45 2.17
CA LEU A 259 0.22 10.36 3.02
C LEU A 259 -1.20 10.60 3.54
N ASN A 260 -1.54 11.83 3.90
CA ASN A 260 -2.93 12.19 4.25
C ASN A 260 -3.88 12.00 3.06
N ALA A 261 -3.46 12.34 1.84
CA ALA A 261 -4.26 12.14 0.63
C ALA A 261 -4.48 10.64 0.32
N VAL A 262 -3.44 9.81 0.50
CA VAL A 262 -3.56 8.35 0.37
C VAL A 262 -4.51 7.78 1.42
N ALA A 263 -4.38 8.21 2.68
CA ALA A 263 -5.27 7.79 3.77
C ALA A 263 -6.74 8.17 3.49
N TRP A 264 -6.97 9.38 2.96
CA TRP A 264 -8.30 9.80 2.51
C TRP A 264 -8.84 8.92 1.36
N LEU A 265 -8.00 8.57 0.39
CA LEU A 265 -8.39 7.68 -0.71
C LEU A 265 -8.78 6.29 -0.19
N LEU A 266 -8.00 5.74 0.77
CA LEU A 266 -8.32 4.46 1.40
C LEU A 266 -9.62 4.54 2.20
N ALA A 267 -9.88 5.63 2.92
CA ALA A 267 -11.16 5.84 3.61
C ALA A 267 -12.32 5.76 2.63
N ARG A 268 -12.21 6.45 1.49
CA ARG A 268 -13.23 6.46 0.45
C ARG A 268 -13.40 5.09 -0.23
N TYR A 269 -12.30 4.36 -0.41
CA TYR A 269 -12.33 2.98 -0.91
C TYR A 269 -13.08 2.07 0.07
N THR A 270 -12.81 2.17 1.37
CA THR A 270 -13.50 1.42 2.41
C THR A 270 -14.99 1.73 2.42
N GLU A 271 -15.39 3.01 2.37
CA GLU A 271 -16.79 3.42 2.25
C GLU A 271 -17.45 2.81 1.00
N LEU A 272 -16.82 2.94 -0.17
CA LEU A 272 -17.40 2.49 -1.43
C LEU A 272 -17.63 0.97 -1.47
N VAL A 273 -16.66 0.19 -0.98
CA VAL A 273 -16.68 -1.27 -1.12
C VAL A 273 -17.44 -1.93 0.04
N LEU A 274 -17.26 -1.43 1.26
CA LEU A 274 -17.83 -2.05 2.47
C LEU A 274 -19.23 -1.54 2.83
N ASP A 275 -19.78 -0.57 2.11
CA ASP A 275 -21.16 -0.12 2.35
C ASP A 275 -22.18 -1.26 2.16
N GLY A 276 -23.04 -1.41 3.17
CA GLY A 276 -24.07 -2.45 3.23
C GLY A 276 -23.54 -3.86 3.49
N THR A 277 -22.30 -4.01 3.96
CA THR A 277 -21.76 -5.31 4.38
C THR A 277 -22.34 -5.75 5.73
N GLN A 278 -22.28 -7.05 6.02
CA GLN A 278 -22.88 -7.62 7.22
C GLN A 278 -22.23 -7.08 8.51
N PRO A 279 -23.02 -6.87 9.58
CA PRO A 279 -22.51 -6.48 10.89
C PRO A 279 -21.67 -7.59 11.53
N SER A 280 -20.82 -7.24 12.50
CA SER A 280 -20.06 -8.24 13.28
C SER A 280 -21.02 -9.11 14.07
N VAL A 281 -20.79 -10.43 14.09
CA VAL A 281 -21.62 -11.38 14.84
C VAL A 281 -21.36 -11.24 16.34
N PHE A 282 -20.15 -10.88 16.75
CA PHE A 282 -19.77 -10.74 18.16
C PHE A 282 -19.95 -9.33 18.70
N SER A 283 -19.60 -8.31 17.90
CA SER A 283 -19.53 -6.91 18.36
C SER A 283 -20.83 -6.16 18.14
N GLU A 284 -21.66 -6.60 17.19
CA GLU A 284 -22.94 -5.99 16.82
C GLU A 284 -24.03 -7.08 16.75
N PRO A 285 -24.35 -7.75 17.87
CA PRO A 285 -25.37 -8.79 17.87
C PRO A 285 -26.75 -8.21 17.51
N PRO A 286 -27.62 -8.98 16.84
CA PRO A 286 -28.99 -8.55 16.56
C PRO A 286 -29.67 -8.11 17.86
N THR A 287 -30.29 -6.93 17.83
CA THR A 287 -31.20 -6.51 18.89
C THR A 287 -32.43 -7.41 18.84
N GLU A 288 -32.67 -8.17 19.91
CA GLU A 288 -33.91 -8.95 20.09
C GLU A 288 -35.16 -8.09 20.02
#